data_AF-A0A6A8A9B9-F1
#
_entry.id   AF-A0A6A8A9B9-F1
#
_cell.length_a   1.000
_cell.length_b   1.000
_cell.length_c   1.000
_cell.angle_alpha   90.00
_cell.angle_beta   90.00
_cell.angle_gamma   90.00
#
_symmetry.space_group_name_H-M   'P 1'
#
loop_
_entity.id
_entity.type
_entity.pdbx_description
1 polymer ?
#
loop_
_entity_poly.entity_id
_entity_poly.type
_entity_poly.pdbx_seq_one_letter_code
_entity_poly.pdbx_strand_id
1 'polypeptide(L)'
;MSASETLARVHPFLAGYGITRVARHTNLDSLGIPVWCAYTPNSKSLVISNGKGLNDDDARASAVMEAIERAIAGDPECQFLTGSITDLVAGNVEPLKCPELLAKGSKVPPDEQVQTWIEGRCVFSDGPVAAPADAIMLDRTRKTPYHMTSDGLASGNNQAEAIAHALLERIERDAFVLWQLSSPQRRHATAVDTNSITSFAVRQLLDTIAKSGLRLQLFDITSDIGIPTYHALLGPKDLRERWQPRHFELTAGTGTHPRGERAIARAITEAAQSRLTYMSGARDDLYAEVYEQRLKTDLMELFEAAASRAIEISDPVDTDLLEITLAHLHAAGINRAYVFPLSLENKPFSVVKVVVPDLENLLGAFDRPFGHRALKRILRR
;
A
#
# COMPACT_ATOMS: atom_id res chain seq x y z
N MET A 1 -19.90 3.26 5.25
CA MET A 1 -20.07 2.43 6.47
C MET A 1 -19.07 2.94 7.50
N SER A 2 -19.45 3.00 8.76
CA SER A 2 -18.52 3.35 9.84
C SER A 2 -17.58 2.18 10.16
N ALA A 3 -16.40 2.46 10.70
CA ALA A 3 -15.45 1.43 11.11
C ALA A 3 -16.03 0.46 12.16
N SER A 4 -16.86 0.96 13.08
CA SER A 4 -17.54 0.15 14.10
C SER A 4 -18.54 -0.85 13.47
N GLU A 5 -19.32 -0.41 12.47
CA GLU A 5 -20.21 -1.29 11.71
C GLU A 5 -19.42 -2.35 10.92
N THR A 6 -18.31 -1.97 10.29
CA THR A 6 -17.41 -2.92 9.61
C THR A 6 -16.92 -3.98 10.58
N LEU A 7 -16.41 -3.57 11.75
CA LEU A 7 -15.93 -4.49 12.80
C LEU A 7 -17.03 -5.46 13.25
N ALA A 8 -18.24 -4.96 13.51
CA ALA A 8 -19.36 -5.79 13.92
C ALA A 8 -19.72 -6.86 12.86
N ARG A 9 -19.68 -6.49 11.57
CA ARG A 9 -19.99 -7.40 10.45
C ARG A 9 -18.94 -8.48 10.26
N VAL A 10 -17.66 -8.16 10.44
CA VAL A 10 -16.56 -9.11 10.18
C VAL A 10 -16.16 -9.94 11.41
N HIS A 11 -16.54 -9.50 12.62
CA HIS A 11 -16.20 -10.19 13.88
C HIS A 11 -16.51 -11.70 13.87
N PRO A 12 -17.66 -12.19 13.36
CA PRO A 12 -17.95 -13.63 13.33
C PRO A 12 -16.98 -14.47 12.48
N PHE A 13 -16.23 -13.83 11.58
CA PHE A 13 -15.36 -14.51 10.60
C PHE A 13 -13.90 -14.59 11.06
N LEU A 14 -13.49 -13.83 12.08
CA LEU A 14 -12.08 -13.68 12.47
C LEU A 14 -11.40 -15.02 12.78
N ALA A 15 -12.04 -15.86 13.58
CA ALA A 15 -11.50 -17.18 13.93
C ALA A 15 -11.34 -18.09 12.71
N GLY A 16 -12.28 -18.02 11.75
CA GLY A 16 -12.24 -18.79 10.50
C GLY A 16 -11.07 -18.39 9.60
N TYR A 17 -10.66 -17.12 9.65
CA TYR A 17 -9.47 -16.62 8.95
C TYR A 17 -8.19 -16.67 9.79
N GLY A 18 -8.20 -17.41 10.91
CA GLY A 18 -7.02 -17.62 11.75
C GLY A 18 -6.58 -16.39 12.55
N ILE A 19 -7.42 -15.36 12.67
CA ILE A 19 -7.13 -14.17 13.49
C ILE A 19 -7.38 -14.53 14.95
N THR A 20 -6.30 -14.70 15.70
CA THR A 20 -6.33 -15.20 17.09
C THR A 20 -6.36 -14.09 18.13
N ARG A 21 -5.88 -12.89 17.76
CA ARG A 21 -5.81 -11.74 18.66
C ARG A 21 -5.87 -10.44 17.86
N VAL A 22 -6.56 -9.45 18.42
CA VAL A 22 -6.56 -8.06 17.94
C VAL A 22 -6.21 -7.18 19.15
N ALA A 23 -5.06 -6.50 19.11
CA ALA A 23 -4.51 -5.80 20.26
C ALA A 23 -4.21 -4.33 19.93
N ARG A 24 -4.46 -3.44 20.89
CA ARG A 24 -4.15 -2.01 20.79
C ARG A 24 -2.68 -1.78 21.13
N HIS A 25 -1.91 -1.23 20.19
CA HIS A 25 -0.47 -0.98 20.36
C HIS A 25 -0.13 0.48 20.62
N THR A 26 -1.08 1.40 20.48
CA THR A 26 -0.87 2.85 20.66
C THR A 26 -0.02 3.25 21.85
N ASN A 27 -0.21 2.62 23.01
CA ASN A 27 0.48 3.00 24.25
C ASN A 27 1.91 2.45 24.37
N LEU A 28 2.42 1.74 23.36
CA LEU A 28 3.86 1.43 23.27
C LEU A 28 4.68 2.65 22.83
N ASP A 29 4.03 3.68 22.27
CA ASP A 29 4.64 4.96 21.89
C ASP A 29 4.03 6.11 22.70
N SER A 30 4.80 7.19 22.88
CA SER A 30 4.34 8.42 23.54
C SER A 30 3.47 9.30 22.62
N LEU A 31 3.40 8.96 21.33
CA LEU A 31 2.72 9.75 20.31
C LEU A 31 1.19 9.75 20.43
N GLY A 32 0.59 8.67 20.94
CA GLY A 32 -0.86 8.59 21.15
C GLY A 32 -1.73 8.46 19.88
N ILE A 33 -1.13 8.35 18.69
CA ILE A 33 -1.88 8.08 17.45
C ILE A 33 -2.38 6.61 17.44
N PRO A 34 -3.67 6.36 17.15
CA PRO A 34 -4.26 5.02 17.16
C PRO A 34 -3.58 4.03 16.20
N VAL A 35 -3.12 2.90 16.76
CA VAL A 35 -2.53 1.78 16.03
C VAL A 35 -2.92 0.48 16.73
N TRP A 36 -3.39 -0.47 15.93
CA TRP A 36 -3.80 -1.80 16.36
C TRP A 36 -3.07 -2.87 15.58
N CYS A 37 -3.02 -4.08 16.11
CA CYS A 37 -2.39 -5.22 15.46
C CYS A 37 -3.33 -6.43 15.50
N ALA A 38 -3.47 -7.12 14.37
CA ALA A 38 -4.15 -8.40 14.26
C ALA A 38 -3.13 -9.52 14.02
N TYR A 39 -3.30 -10.63 14.72
CA TYR A 39 -2.35 -11.75 14.73
C TYR A 39 -2.94 -12.99 14.06
N THR A 40 -2.27 -13.46 13.00
CA THR A 40 -2.60 -14.65 12.21
C THR A 40 -1.42 -15.64 12.21
N PRO A 41 -1.22 -16.43 13.30
CA PRO A 41 -0.01 -17.25 13.48
C PRO A 41 0.32 -18.22 12.33
N ASN A 42 -0.69 -18.72 11.62
CA ASN A 42 -0.52 -19.65 10.50
C ASN A 42 -0.60 -18.95 9.13
N SER A 43 -0.39 -17.63 9.08
CA SER A 43 -0.38 -16.87 7.82
C SER A 43 0.70 -17.38 6.88
N LYS A 44 0.33 -17.58 5.61
CA LYS A 44 1.25 -18.03 4.55
C LYS A 44 2.17 -16.92 4.04
N SER A 45 2.10 -15.71 4.61
CA SER A 45 2.93 -14.56 4.22
C SER A 45 3.53 -13.80 5.40
N LEU A 46 2.71 -13.06 6.15
CA LEU A 46 3.12 -12.29 7.33
C LEU A 46 2.09 -12.50 8.45
N VAL A 47 2.57 -12.75 9.67
CA VAL A 47 1.74 -13.11 10.84
C VAL A 47 1.04 -11.90 11.46
N ILE A 48 1.57 -10.69 11.30
CA ILE A 48 1.03 -9.49 11.93
C ILE A 48 0.61 -8.49 10.89
N SER A 49 -0.66 -8.09 10.96
CA SER A 49 -1.23 -6.96 10.22
C SER A 49 -1.39 -5.78 11.15
N ASN A 50 -0.82 -4.63 10.77
CA ASN A 50 -0.89 -3.41 11.57
C ASN A 50 -1.93 -2.47 10.97
N GLY A 51 -2.88 -2.04 11.79
CA GLY A 51 -3.90 -1.07 11.41
C GLY A 51 -3.63 0.30 12.00
N LYS A 52 -4.05 1.32 11.26
CA LYS A 52 -3.84 2.73 11.55
C LYS A 52 -5.09 3.55 11.26
N GLY A 53 -5.31 4.62 12.01
CA GLY A 53 -6.52 5.43 11.89
C GLY A 53 -6.49 6.70 12.73
N LEU A 54 -7.51 7.56 12.55
CA LEU A 54 -7.66 8.79 13.33
C LEU A 54 -8.23 8.52 14.73
N ASN A 55 -8.98 7.43 14.88
CA ASN A 55 -9.50 6.93 16.14
C ASN A 55 -9.25 5.41 16.27
N ASP A 56 -9.57 4.87 17.44
CA ASP A 56 -9.36 3.45 17.75
C ASP A 56 -10.18 2.50 16.88
N ASP A 57 -11.42 2.85 16.52
CA ASP A 57 -12.26 2.01 15.66
C ASP A 57 -11.70 1.93 14.25
N ASP A 58 -11.25 3.05 13.67
CA ASP A 58 -10.61 3.10 12.35
C ASP A 58 -9.34 2.24 12.32
N ALA A 59 -8.46 2.40 13.32
CA ALA A 59 -7.21 1.66 13.40
C ALA A 59 -7.46 0.16 13.62
N ARG A 60 -8.44 -0.20 14.46
CA ARG A 60 -8.82 -1.59 14.70
C ARG A 60 -9.44 -2.23 13.46
N ALA A 61 -10.33 -1.53 12.75
CA ALA A 61 -10.91 -1.99 11.50
C ALA A 61 -9.84 -2.19 10.44
N SER A 62 -8.90 -1.25 10.30
CA SER A 62 -7.75 -1.36 9.40
C SER A 62 -6.92 -2.62 9.68
N ALA A 63 -6.61 -2.92 10.95
CA ALA A 63 -5.81 -4.10 11.31
C ALA A 63 -6.54 -5.41 10.97
N VAL A 64 -7.83 -5.47 11.29
CA VAL A 64 -8.69 -6.64 11.06
C VAL A 64 -8.89 -6.88 9.57
N MET A 65 -9.19 -5.84 8.81
CA MET A 65 -9.45 -5.94 7.37
C MET A 65 -8.19 -6.34 6.61
N GLU A 66 -7.01 -5.80 6.97
CA GLU A 66 -5.74 -6.25 6.39
C GLU A 66 -5.43 -7.73 6.74
N ALA A 67 -5.75 -8.18 7.94
CA ALA A 67 -5.55 -9.58 8.31
C ALA A 67 -6.46 -10.53 7.52
N ILE A 68 -7.74 -10.16 7.31
CA ILE A 68 -8.69 -10.90 6.46
C ILE A 68 -8.19 -10.93 5.01
N GLU A 69 -7.76 -9.77 4.51
CA GLU A 69 -7.20 -9.62 3.17
C GLU A 69 -6.02 -10.58 2.93
N ARG A 70 -5.05 -10.60 3.84
CA ARG A 70 -3.88 -11.49 3.74
C ARG A 70 -4.26 -12.96 3.85
N ALA A 71 -5.19 -13.31 4.73
CA ALA A 71 -5.66 -14.69 4.88
C ALA A 71 -6.29 -15.19 3.57
N ILE A 72 -7.17 -14.39 2.97
CA ILE A 72 -7.82 -14.72 1.69
C ILE A 72 -6.81 -14.72 0.53
N ALA A 73 -5.85 -13.79 0.49
CA ALA A 73 -4.84 -13.82 -0.56
C ALA A 73 -3.93 -15.06 -0.50
N GLY A 74 -3.69 -15.59 0.70
CA GLY A 74 -2.97 -16.85 0.90
C GLY A 74 -3.80 -18.09 0.56
N ASP A 75 -5.13 -18.01 0.64
CA ASP A 75 -6.07 -19.09 0.33
C ASP A 75 -7.33 -18.54 -0.36
N PRO A 76 -7.24 -18.18 -1.67
CA PRO A 76 -8.34 -17.49 -2.34
C PRO A 76 -9.62 -18.32 -2.40
N GLU A 77 -10.73 -17.67 -2.08
CA GLU A 77 -12.08 -18.21 -2.21
C GLU A 77 -12.68 -17.74 -3.55
N CYS A 78 -12.07 -18.13 -4.66
CA CYS A 78 -12.46 -17.71 -6.01
C CYS A 78 -12.44 -18.85 -7.03
N GLN A 79 -12.86 -18.56 -8.26
CA GLN A 79 -12.81 -19.52 -9.36
C GLN A 79 -11.38 -19.65 -9.89
N PHE A 80 -10.92 -20.90 -9.96
CA PHE A 80 -9.66 -21.25 -10.60
C PHE A 80 -9.90 -21.90 -11.96
N LEU A 81 -9.07 -21.56 -12.94
CA LEU A 81 -9.00 -22.23 -14.24
C LEU A 81 -7.71 -23.07 -14.29
N THR A 82 -7.71 -24.16 -15.05
CA THR A 82 -6.51 -24.96 -15.30
C THR A 82 -6.36 -25.17 -16.79
N GLY A 83 -5.17 -24.86 -17.32
CA GLY A 83 -4.88 -24.98 -18.75
C GLY A 83 -3.59 -24.28 -19.14
N SER A 84 -3.21 -24.44 -20.40
CA SER A 84 -2.17 -23.68 -21.08
C SER A 84 -2.72 -22.33 -21.56
N ILE A 85 -1.85 -21.45 -22.07
CA ILE A 85 -2.26 -20.20 -22.73
C ILE A 85 -3.17 -20.49 -23.93
N THR A 86 -2.86 -21.55 -24.68
CA THR A 86 -3.65 -21.97 -25.85
C THR A 86 -5.08 -22.36 -25.45
N ASP A 87 -5.26 -23.03 -24.31
CA ASP A 87 -6.58 -23.43 -23.80
C ASP A 87 -7.42 -22.22 -23.41
N LEU A 88 -6.82 -21.21 -22.77
CA LEU A 88 -7.50 -19.96 -22.41
C LEU A 88 -7.96 -19.18 -23.64
N VAL A 89 -7.09 -19.04 -24.63
CA VAL A 89 -7.43 -18.35 -25.89
C VAL A 89 -8.56 -19.07 -26.63
N ALA A 90 -8.53 -20.40 -26.69
CA ALA A 90 -9.61 -21.19 -27.28
C ALA A 90 -10.95 -21.02 -26.52
N GLY A 91 -10.89 -20.73 -25.22
CA GLY A 91 -12.03 -20.39 -24.36
C GLY A 91 -12.46 -18.92 -24.39
N ASN A 92 -11.86 -18.07 -25.25
CA ASN A 92 -12.10 -16.62 -25.28
C ASN A 92 -11.75 -15.89 -23.96
N VAL A 93 -10.75 -16.37 -23.22
CA VAL A 93 -10.20 -15.72 -22.03
C VAL A 93 -8.83 -15.16 -22.35
N GLU A 94 -8.59 -13.86 -22.13
CA GLU A 94 -7.30 -13.22 -22.39
C GLU A 94 -6.27 -13.64 -21.31
N PRO A 95 -5.15 -14.29 -21.69
CA PRO A 95 -4.13 -14.68 -20.73
C PRO A 95 -3.15 -13.55 -20.43
N LEU A 96 -3.02 -13.18 -19.15
CA LEU A 96 -2.05 -12.22 -18.66
C LEU A 96 -0.80 -12.93 -18.14
N LYS A 97 0.36 -12.68 -18.77
CA LYS A 97 1.63 -13.33 -18.37
C LYS A 97 2.31 -12.72 -17.13
N CYS A 98 1.90 -11.50 -16.76
CA CYS A 98 2.42 -10.71 -15.63
C CYS A 98 3.97 -10.64 -15.54
N PRO A 99 4.69 -10.29 -16.63
CA PRO A 99 6.16 -10.22 -16.61
C PRO A 99 6.72 -9.22 -15.59
N GLU A 100 5.97 -8.17 -15.25
CA GLU A 100 6.27 -7.17 -14.23
C GLU A 100 6.27 -7.72 -12.79
N LEU A 101 5.69 -8.91 -12.59
CA LEU A 101 5.65 -9.61 -11.31
C LEU A 101 6.63 -10.79 -11.23
N LEU A 102 7.49 -11.02 -12.24
CA LEU A 102 8.47 -12.10 -12.18
C LEU A 102 9.49 -11.88 -11.06
N ALA A 103 9.82 -12.95 -10.34
CA ALA A 103 10.91 -12.94 -9.38
C ALA A 103 12.27 -12.84 -10.10
N LYS A 104 13.23 -12.20 -9.46
CA LYS A 104 14.57 -11.96 -10.00
C LYS A 104 15.22 -13.25 -10.50
N GLY A 105 15.62 -13.25 -11.78
CA GLY A 105 16.25 -14.40 -12.43
C GLY A 105 15.28 -15.50 -12.88
N SER A 106 13.98 -15.29 -12.70
CA SER A 106 12.94 -16.18 -13.22
C SER A 106 12.58 -15.82 -14.67
N LYS A 107 11.95 -16.76 -15.37
CA LYS A 107 11.45 -16.56 -16.74
C LYS A 107 9.94 -16.75 -16.75
N VAL A 108 9.28 -16.11 -17.71
CA VAL A 108 7.88 -16.38 -18.01
C VAL A 108 7.75 -17.88 -18.33
N PRO A 109 6.81 -18.61 -17.71
CA PRO A 109 6.49 -19.98 -18.10
C PRO A 109 6.20 -20.10 -19.61
N PRO A 110 6.58 -21.21 -20.28
CA PRO A 110 6.22 -21.44 -21.68
C PRO A 110 4.70 -21.49 -21.89
N ASP A 111 4.24 -21.10 -23.08
CA ASP A 111 2.82 -20.94 -23.38
C ASP A 111 2.05 -22.27 -23.34
N GLU A 112 2.74 -23.39 -23.62
CA GLU A 112 2.20 -24.76 -23.57
C GLU A 112 2.15 -25.33 -22.15
N GLN A 113 2.76 -24.68 -21.16
CA GLN A 113 2.78 -25.17 -19.78
C GLN A 113 1.38 -25.06 -19.17
N VAL A 114 0.81 -26.21 -18.80
CA VAL A 114 -0.43 -26.25 -18.03
C VAL A 114 -0.17 -25.70 -16.63
N GLN A 115 -0.98 -24.71 -16.25
CA GLN A 115 -0.90 -24.08 -14.93
C GLN A 115 -2.29 -23.67 -14.43
N THR A 116 -2.34 -23.25 -13.17
CA THR A 116 -3.55 -22.74 -12.53
C THR A 116 -3.63 -21.23 -12.71
N TRP A 117 -4.83 -20.74 -13.03
CA TRP A 117 -5.12 -19.33 -13.28
C TRP A 117 -6.26 -18.85 -12.40
N ILE A 118 -6.28 -17.55 -12.11
CA ILE A 118 -7.41 -16.86 -11.47
C ILE A 118 -8.06 -15.96 -12.53
N GLU A 119 -9.37 -16.10 -12.67
CA GLU A 119 -10.17 -15.27 -13.58
C GLU A 119 -10.33 -13.86 -13.00
N GLY A 120 -10.34 -12.87 -13.89
CA GLY A 120 -10.53 -11.47 -13.55
C GLY A 120 -11.11 -10.70 -14.73
N ARG A 121 -11.06 -9.38 -14.61
CA ARG A 121 -11.53 -8.46 -15.66
C ARG A 121 -10.69 -7.21 -15.73
N CYS A 122 -10.62 -6.58 -16.89
CA CYS A 122 -10.19 -5.19 -16.98
C CYS A 122 -11.34 -4.28 -16.52
N VAL A 123 -11.03 -3.16 -15.86
CA VAL A 123 -12.03 -2.15 -15.50
C VAL A 123 -12.37 -1.18 -16.64
N PHE A 124 -11.55 -1.17 -17.71
CA PHE A 124 -11.69 -0.28 -18.87
C PHE A 124 -12.13 -0.97 -20.16
N SER A 125 -12.19 -2.31 -20.17
CA SER A 125 -12.58 -3.09 -21.33
C SER A 125 -13.40 -4.30 -20.92
N ASP A 126 -14.25 -4.76 -21.84
CA ASP A 126 -15.02 -5.98 -21.67
C ASP A 126 -14.19 -7.23 -21.97
N GLY A 127 -14.64 -8.37 -21.44
CA GLY A 127 -14.04 -9.68 -21.67
C GLY A 127 -13.32 -10.23 -20.43
N PRO A 128 -13.36 -11.56 -20.23
CA PRO A 128 -12.66 -12.20 -19.13
C PRO A 128 -11.15 -12.21 -19.42
N VAL A 129 -10.38 -11.96 -18.37
CA VAL A 129 -8.93 -12.16 -18.38
C VAL A 129 -8.58 -13.23 -17.36
N ALA A 130 -7.42 -13.85 -17.50
CA ALA A 130 -6.89 -14.77 -16.50
C ALA A 130 -5.41 -14.54 -16.27
N ALA A 131 -4.99 -14.51 -15.00
CA ALA A 131 -3.59 -14.41 -14.61
C ALA A 131 -3.14 -15.67 -13.86
N PRO A 132 -1.86 -16.06 -13.93
CA PRO A 132 -1.33 -17.18 -13.17
C PRO A 132 -1.67 -17.03 -11.69
N ALA A 133 -2.22 -18.06 -11.07
CA ALA A 133 -2.65 -18.00 -9.67
C ALA A 133 -1.48 -17.57 -8.75
N ASP A 134 -0.27 -18.08 -9.00
CA ASP A 134 0.91 -17.73 -8.21
C ASP A 134 1.39 -16.27 -8.40
N ALA A 135 0.92 -15.54 -9.42
CA ALA A 135 1.19 -14.10 -9.59
C ALA A 135 0.20 -13.22 -8.80
N ILE A 136 -0.98 -13.76 -8.48
CA ILE A 136 -2.09 -13.05 -7.85
C ILE A 136 -2.16 -13.36 -6.35
N MET A 137 -1.87 -14.59 -5.96
CA MET A 137 -1.87 -15.08 -4.58
C MET A 137 -0.75 -14.48 -3.73
N LEU A 138 -0.93 -14.58 -2.41
CA LEU A 138 0.07 -14.22 -1.41
C LEU A 138 0.39 -15.41 -0.48
N ASP A 139 0.95 -16.46 -1.07
CA ASP A 139 1.41 -17.67 -0.37
C ASP A 139 2.92 -17.85 -0.54
N ARG A 140 3.69 -17.22 0.34
CA ARG A 140 5.16 -17.23 0.32
C ARG A 140 5.76 -18.59 0.71
N THR A 141 4.94 -19.60 1.00
CA THR A 141 5.40 -20.98 1.22
C THR A 141 5.64 -21.72 -0.10
N ARG A 142 5.09 -21.21 -1.21
CA ARG A 142 5.18 -21.82 -2.54
C ARG A 142 6.45 -21.41 -3.28
N LYS A 143 7.00 -22.33 -4.07
CA LYS A 143 8.04 -22.03 -5.07
C LYS A 143 7.38 -21.68 -6.40
N THR A 144 7.61 -20.48 -6.89
CA THR A 144 6.98 -19.93 -8.10
C THR A 144 7.97 -19.04 -8.86
N PRO A 145 7.83 -18.87 -10.20
CA PRO A 145 8.58 -17.86 -10.94
C PRO A 145 8.14 -16.41 -10.65
N TYR A 146 7.08 -16.19 -9.88
CA TYR A 146 6.54 -14.87 -9.56
C TYR A 146 6.98 -14.37 -8.17
N HIS A 147 7.24 -13.07 -8.06
CA HIS A 147 7.42 -12.40 -6.79
C HIS A 147 6.05 -12.09 -6.17
N MET A 148 5.66 -12.92 -5.19
CA MET A 148 4.40 -12.74 -4.47
C MET A 148 4.45 -11.50 -3.56
N THR A 149 3.78 -10.45 -4.03
CA THR A 149 3.67 -9.14 -3.38
C THR A 149 2.25 -8.86 -2.92
N SER A 150 2.09 -8.10 -1.83
CA SER A 150 0.80 -7.53 -1.43
C SER A 150 0.43 -6.27 -2.22
N ASP A 151 1.28 -5.76 -3.12
CA ASP A 151 0.99 -4.54 -3.89
C ASP A 151 -0.33 -4.64 -4.66
N GLY A 152 -1.27 -3.74 -4.40
CA GLY A 152 -2.60 -3.76 -5.04
C GLY A 152 -3.52 -4.86 -4.52
N LEU A 153 -3.19 -5.52 -3.41
CA LEU A 153 -4.13 -6.30 -2.64
C LEU A 153 -4.93 -5.34 -1.76
N ALA A 154 -6.26 -5.50 -1.70
CA ALA A 154 -7.09 -4.70 -0.83
C ALA A 154 -8.36 -5.43 -0.41
N SER A 155 -8.83 -5.10 0.79
CA SER A 155 -10.17 -5.43 1.27
C SER A 155 -11.06 -4.19 1.38
N GLY A 156 -12.38 -4.40 1.38
CA GLY A 156 -13.38 -3.35 1.54
C GLY A 156 -14.73 -3.91 1.98
N ASN A 157 -15.69 -3.04 2.37
CA ASN A 157 -17.03 -3.47 2.76
C ASN A 157 -17.85 -4.00 1.58
N ASN A 158 -17.43 -3.66 0.37
CA ASN A 158 -17.94 -4.15 -0.91
C ASN A 158 -16.79 -4.15 -1.94
N GLN A 159 -17.05 -4.68 -3.13
CA GLN A 159 -16.03 -4.83 -4.16
C GLN A 159 -15.54 -3.49 -4.72
N ALA A 160 -16.42 -2.49 -4.89
CA ALA A 160 -16.03 -1.18 -5.41
C ALA A 160 -15.05 -0.46 -4.48
N GLU A 161 -15.29 -0.51 -3.17
CA GLU A 161 -14.38 -0.01 -2.14
C GLU A 161 -13.03 -0.76 -2.18
N ALA A 162 -13.05 -2.09 -2.24
CA ALA A 162 -11.82 -2.88 -2.33
C ALA A 162 -10.99 -2.52 -3.58
N ILE A 163 -11.63 -2.39 -4.76
CA ILE A 163 -10.96 -1.99 -6.00
C ILE A 163 -10.37 -0.58 -5.87
N ALA A 164 -11.14 0.38 -5.34
CA ALA A 164 -10.66 1.75 -5.17
C ALA A 164 -9.44 1.81 -4.24
N HIS A 165 -9.47 1.09 -3.11
CA HIS A 165 -8.35 1.01 -2.19
C HIS A 165 -7.10 0.38 -2.83
N ALA A 166 -7.26 -0.71 -3.57
CA ALA A 166 -6.15 -1.35 -4.29
C ALA A 166 -5.54 -0.42 -5.35
N LEU A 167 -6.37 0.29 -6.12
CA LEU A 167 -5.89 1.25 -7.13
C LEU A 167 -5.16 2.43 -6.50
N LEU A 168 -5.70 3.01 -5.42
CA LEU A 168 -5.05 4.10 -4.71
C LEU A 168 -3.70 3.67 -4.15
N GLU A 169 -3.57 2.45 -3.63
CA GLU A 169 -2.27 1.90 -3.20
C GLU A 169 -1.30 1.75 -4.37
N ARG A 170 -1.76 1.26 -5.54
CA ARG A 170 -0.90 1.16 -6.73
C ARG A 170 -0.42 2.54 -7.20
N ILE A 171 -1.27 3.56 -7.14
CA ILE A 171 -0.92 4.96 -7.46
C ILE A 171 0.08 5.53 -6.44
N GLU A 172 -0.11 5.22 -5.15
CA GLU A 172 0.78 5.63 -4.07
C GLU A 172 2.21 5.12 -4.28
N ARG A 173 2.34 3.83 -4.59
CA ARG A 173 3.63 3.17 -4.83
C ARG A 173 4.30 3.71 -6.10
N ASP A 174 3.52 3.95 -7.16
CA ASP A 174 4.02 4.58 -8.38
C ASP A 174 4.60 5.97 -8.10
N ALA A 175 3.81 6.84 -7.45
CA ALA A 175 4.23 8.18 -7.08
C ALA A 175 5.50 8.16 -6.22
N PHE A 176 5.58 7.26 -5.24
CA PHE A 176 6.74 7.11 -4.38
C PHE A 176 8.00 6.69 -5.15
N VAL A 177 7.92 5.70 -6.04
CA VAL A 177 9.05 5.27 -6.87
C VAL A 177 9.52 6.41 -7.78
N LEU A 178 8.60 7.10 -8.45
CA LEU A 178 8.93 8.24 -9.31
C LEU A 178 9.57 9.39 -8.54
N TRP A 179 9.11 9.64 -7.32
CA TRP A 179 9.70 10.63 -6.42
C TRP A 179 11.11 10.22 -5.98
N GLN A 180 11.33 8.97 -5.57
CA GLN A 180 12.66 8.47 -5.22
C GLN A 180 13.68 8.58 -6.35
N LEU A 181 13.26 8.36 -7.59
CA LEU A 181 14.13 8.46 -8.77
C LEU A 181 14.44 9.90 -9.21
N SER A 182 13.76 10.88 -8.61
CA SER A 182 13.95 12.31 -8.86
C SER A 182 15.28 12.81 -8.30
N SER A 183 15.80 13.91 -8.85
CA SER A 183 17.01 14.54 -8.30
C SER A 183 16.77 15.02 -6.86
N PRO A 184 17.82 15.09 -6.01
CA PRO A 184 17.71 15.63 -4.66
C PRO A 184 17.01 17.01 -4.64
N GLN A 185 17.38 17.92 -5.55
CA GLN A 185 16.79 19.26 -5.63
C GLN A 185 15.27 19.19 -5.86
N ARG A 186 14.80 18.31 -6.75
CA ARG A 186 13.36 18.13 -7.00
C ARG A 186 12.65 17.55 -5.78
N ARG A 187 13.25 16.60 -5.07
CA ARG A 187 12.67 16.04 -3.83
C ARG A 187 12.57 17.11 -2.74
N HIS A 188 13.63 17.89 -2.51
CA HIS A 188 13.60 18.97 -1.52
C HIS A 188 12.56 20.04 -1.86
N ALA A 189 12.35 20.37 -3.13
CA ALA A 189 11.33 21.33 -3.56
C ALA A 189 9.88 20.86 -3.31
N THR A 190 9.67 19.57 -2.99
CA THR A 190 8.34 19.04 -2.61
C THR A 190 8.03 19.18 -1.12
N ALA A 191 8.98 19.67 -0.31
CA ALA A 191 8.80 19.82 1.14
C ALA A 191 7.69 20.84 1.46
N VAL A 192 6.63 20.34 2.10
CA VAL A 192 5.40 21.09 2.41
C VAL A 192 5.59 21.94 3.66
N ASP A 193 5.24 23.22 3.56
CA ASP A 193 5.03 24.06 4.74
C ASP A 193 3.75 23.64 5.45
N THR A 194 3.90 22.92 6.56
CA THR A 194 2.77 22.43 7.36
C THR A 194 1.92 23.56 7.96
N ASN A 195 2.44 24.80 8.02
CA ASN A 195 1.65 25.95 8.43
C ASN A 195 0.64 26.41 7.38
N SER A 196 0.77 25.99 6.12
CA SER A 196 -0.22 26.26 5.08
C SER A 196 -1.48 25.37 5.17
N ILE A 197 -1.42 24.26 5.92
CA ILE A 197 -2.51 23.29 6.02
C ILE A 197 -3.63 23.83 6.91
N THR A 198 -4.88 23.84 6.44
CA THR A 198 -6.03 24.36 7.21
C THR A 198 -6.98 23.28 7.74
N SER A 199 -6.87 22.04 7.27
CA SER A 199 -7.73 20.93 7.72
C SER A 199 -7.57 20.67 9.22
N PHE A 200 -8.69 20.67 9.95
CA PHE A 200 -8.72 20.49 11.40
C PHE A 200 -8.13 19.14 11.83
N ALA A 201 -8.52 18.05 11.16
CA ALA A 201 -8.04 16.71 11.50
C ALA A 201 -6.52 16.59 11.34
N VAL A 202 -5.96 17.17 10.26
CA VAL A 202 -4.51 17.18 10.04
C VAL A 202 -3.79 18.04 11.08
N ARG A 203 -4.35 19.21 11.45
CA ARG A 203 -3.79 20.07 12.50
C ARG A 203 -3.73 19.35 13.85
N GLN A 204 -4.75 18.59 14.21
CA GLN A 204 -4.73 17.80 15.45
C GLN A 204 -3.61 16.74 15.46
N LEU A 205 -3.33 16.10 14.32
CA LEU A 205 -2.21 15.16 14.20
C LEU A 205 -0.86 15.88 14.35
N LEU A 206 -0.68 17.03 13.68
CA LEU A 206 0.53 17.84 13.77
C LEU A 206 0.80 18.32 15.21
N ASP A 207 -0.24 18.79 15.90
CA ASP A 207 -0.12 19.23 17.30
C ASP A 207 0.24 18.07 18.24
N THR A 208 -0.36 16.90 18.02
CA THR A 208 -0.05 15.66 18.77
C THR A 208 1.41 15.26 18.59
N ILE A 209 1.93 15.29 17.36
CA ILE A 209 3.34 15.03 17.05
C ILE A 209 4.25 16.05 17.74
N ALA A 210 3.93 17.34 17.62
CA ALA A 210 4.75 18.41 18.16
C ALA A 210 4.88 18.35 19.70
N LYS A 211 3.80 17.98 20.40
CA LYS A 211 3.76 17.79 21.87
C LYS A 211 4.56 16.56 22.33
N SER A 212 4.76 15.58 21.45
CA SER A 212 5.44 14.32 21.76
C SER A 212 6.97 14.38 21.61
N GLY A 213 7.53 15.57 21.35
CA GLY A 213 8.98 15.74 21.11
C GLY A 213 9.46 15.25 19.74
N LEU A 214 8.52 14.90 18.85
CA LEU A 214 8.80 14.45 17.49
C LEU A 214 8.64 15.60 16.48
N ARG A 215 9.29 15.46 15.34
CA ARG A 215 9.14 16.32 14.16
C ARG A 215 8.59 15.49 13.01
N LEU A 216 7.70 16.12 12.24
CA LEU A 216 7.21 15.63 10.96
C LEU A 216 7.81 16.46 9.83
N GLN A 217 8.31 15.80 8.80
CA GLN A 217 8.60 16.40 7.50
C GLN A 217 7.65 15.81 6.47
N LEU A 218 6.92 16.65 5.74
CA LEU A 218 5.91 16.22 4.76
C LEU A 218 6.35 16.64 3.35
N PHE A 219 6.10 15.79 2.37
CA PHE A 219 6.40 16.02 0.96
C PHE A 219 5.16 15.78 0.11
N ASP A 220 4.86 16.70 -0.80
CA ASP A 220 3.86 16.52 -1.86
C ASP A 220 4.52 15.78 -3.02
N ILE A 221 4.25 14.47 -3.12
CA ILE A 221 4.85 13.59 -4.13
C ILE A 221 3.87 13.25 -5.25
N THR A 222 2.78 14.02 -5.38
CA THR A 222 1.74 13.83 -6.38
C THR A 222 2.34 13.69 -7.79
N SER A 223 2.04 12.59 -8.47
CA SER A 223 2.54 12.30 -9.81
C SER A 223 1.67 12.93 -10.90
N ASP A 224 2.02 12.70 -12.17
CA ASP A 224 1.23 13.09 -13.34
C ASP A 224 -0.17 12.46 -13.39
N ILE A 225 -0.47 11.48 -12.55
CA ILE A 225 -1.82 10.92 -12.39
C ILE A 225 -2.75 11.93 -11.71
N GLY A 226 -2.20 12.86 -10.92
CA GLY A 226 -2.95 13.98 -10.35
C GLY A 226 -3.83 13.64 -9.13
N ILE A 227 -3.67 12.45 -8.53
CA ILE A 227 -4.30 12.14 -7.24
C ILE A 227 -3.34 12.55 -6.10
N PRO A 228 -3.79 13.41 -5.15
CA PRO A 228 -2.96 13.86 -4.04
C PRO A 228 -2.26 12.70 -3.34
N THR A 229 -0.93 12.77 -3.31
CA THR A 229 -0.08 11.76 -2.67
C THR A 229 0.99 12.44 -1.84
N TYR A 230 1.07 12.08 -0.56
CA TYR A 230 2.01 12.67 0.38
C TYR A 230 2.91 11.62 0.99
N HIS A 231 4.17 11.99 1.21
CA HIS A 231 5.13 11.19 1.95
C HIS A 231 5.52 11.91 3.25
N ALA A 232 5.45 11.19 4.35
CA ALA A 232 5.72 11.68 5.69
C ALA A 232 6.98 11.02 6.24
N LEU A 233 7.90 11.82 6.79
CA LEU A 233 9.01 11.36 7.63
C LEU A 233 8.76 11.83 9.07
N LEU A 234 8.87 10.90 10.02
CA LEU A 234 8.59 11.12 11.44
C LEU A 234 9.76 10.62 12.28
N GLY A 235 10.35 11.51 13.08
CA GLY A 235 11.48 11.18 13.95
C GLY A 235 11.67 12.18 15.09
N PRO A 236 12.63 11.95 15.99
CA PRO A 236 13.00 12.88 17.05
C PRO A 236 13.36 14.27 16.50
N LYS A 237 13.01 15.34 17.22
CA LYS A 237 13.40 16.72 16.85
C LYS A 237 14.92 16.92 16.87
N ASP A 238 15.62 16.19 17.72
CA ASP A 238 17.07 16.26 17.96
C ASP A 238 17.85 15.20 17.16
N LEU A 239 17.25 14.65 16.09
CA LEU A 239 17.81 13.50 15.38
C LEU A 239 19.18 13.77 14.77
N ARG A 240 19.45 15.03 14.39
CA ARG A 240 20.73 15.45 13.80
C ARG A 240 21.86 15.53 14.83
N GLU A 241 21.52 15.90 16.06
CA GLU A 241 22.47 16.06 17.17
C GLU A 241 22.87 14.70 17.78
N ARG A 242 22.12 13.63 17.49
CA ARG A 242 22.38 12.28 17.99
C ARG A 242 23.66 11.69 17.38
N TRP A 243 24.42 11.00 18.22
CA TRP A 243 25.57 10.24 17.75
C TRP A 243 25.11 8.95 17.06
N GLN A 244 25.42 8.84 15.76
CA GLN A 244 25.07 7.68 14.91
C GLN A 244 23.57 7.34 14.91
N PRO A 245 22.70 8.24 14.40
CA PRO A 245 21.28 7.98 14.33
C PRO A 245 20.99 6.70 13.53
N ARG A 246 20.07 5.90 14.03
CA ARG A 246 19.66 4.63 13.41
C ARG A 246 18.50 4.86 12.46
N HIS A 247 18.39 3.98 11.46
CA HIS A 247 17.37 4.10 10.44
C HIS A 247 15.95 4.04 11.03
N PHE A 248 15.72 3.15 12.02
CA PHE A 248 14.40 3.01 12.66
C PHE A 248 13.96 4.23 13.48
N GLU A 249 14.88 5.14 13.84
CA GLU A 249 14.53 6.40 14.53
C GLU A 249 13.82 7.39 13.59
N LEU A 250 13.97 7.22 12.27
CA LEU A 250 13.27 7.98 11.25
C LEU A 250 12.30 7.08 10.48
N THR A 251 11.05 7.11 10.90
CA THR A 251 9.97 6.33 10.29
C THR A 251 9.28 7.08 9.18
N ALA A 252 8.64 6.33 8.27
CA ALA A 252 7.99 6.92 7.11
C ALA A 252 6.62 6.30 6.85
N GLY A 253 5.79 7.05 6.15
CA GLY A 253 4.48 6.62 5.67
C GLY A 253 4.11 7.37 4.40
N THR A 254 3.36 6.73 3.52
CA THR A 254 2.85 7.37 2.31
C THR A 254 1.32 7.32 2.33
N GLY A 255 0.68 8.27 1.67
CA GLY A 255 -0.78 8.34 1.65
C GLY A 255 -1.28 8.94 0.36
N THR A 256 -2.08 8.17 -0.37
CA THR A 256 -2.81 8.60 -1.57
C THR A 256 -4.32 8.60 -1.33
N HIS A 257 -4.99 9.69 -1.71
CA HIS A 257 -6.45 9.78 -1.74
C HIS A 257 -6.88 10.99 -2.58
N PRO A 258 -7.99 10.94 -3.35
CA PRO A 258 -8.49 12.10 -4.11
C PRO A 258 -8.80 13.33 -3.26
N ARG A 259 -9.15 13.10 -1.98
CA ARG A 259 -9.20 14.13 -0.94
C ARG A 259 -7.84 14.30 -0.28
N GLY A 260 -7.23 15.47 -0.43
CA GLY A 260 -5.88 15.78 0.02
C GLY A 260 -5.72 15.67 1.53
N GLU A 261 -6.73 16.06 2.32
CA GLU A 261 -6.68 15.93 3.78
C GLU A 261 -6.54 14.46 4.23
N ARG A 262 -7.23 13.54 3.52
CA ARG A 262 -7.18 12.11 3.81
C ARG A 262 -5.85 11.52 3.38
N ALA A 263 -5.30 11.98 2.25
CA ALA A 263 -3.97 11.57 1.79
C ALA A 263 -2.88 11.94 2.83
N ILE A 264 -2.91 13.17 3.36
CA ILE A 264 -1.98 13.62 4.41
C ILE A 264 -2.19 12.83 5.71
N ALA A 265 -3.44 12.68 6.17
CA ALA A 265 -3.74 11.92 7.37
C ALA A 265 -3.26 10.47 7.26
N ARG A 266 -3.43 9.83 6.09
CA ARG A 266 -2.93 8.47 5.82
C ARG A 266 -1.41 8.41 5.92
N ALA A 267 -0.68 9.35 5.30
CA ALA A 267 0.78 9.38 5.35
C ALA A 267 1.29 9.51 6.79
N ILE A 268 0.69 10.42 7.58
CA ILE A 268 1.06 10.65 8.98
C ILE A 268 0.78 9.42 9.86
N THR A 269 -0.44 8.88 9.76
CA THR A 269 -0.85 7.72 10.58
C THR A 269 -0.05 6.46 10.23
N GLU A 270 0.41 6.34 8.99
CA GLU A 270 1.29 5.25 8.57
C GLU A 270 2.72 5.42 9.07
N ALA A 271 3.26 6.65 9.11
CA ALA A 271 4.55 6.91 9.75
C ALA A 271 4.51 6.56 11.25
N ALA A 272 3.42 6.89 11.95
CA ALA A 272 3.20 6.50 13.34
C ALA A 272 3.11 4.96 13.51
N GLN A 273 2.40 4.27 12.61
CA GLN A 273 2.32 2.81 12.61
C GLN A 273 3.67 2.15 12.33
N SER A 274 4.47 2.66 11.40
CA SER A 274 5.84 2.21 11.15
C SER A 274 6.71 2.31 12.41
N ARG A 275 6.58 3.39 13.17
CA ARG A 275 7.31 3.57 14.45
C ARG A 275 6.92 2.53 15.50
N LEU A 276 5.63 2.31 15.68
CA LEU A 276 5.11 1.28 16.60
C LEU A 276 5.47 -0.14 16.17
N THR A 277 5.66 -0.36 14.87
CA THR A 277 6.11 -1.64 14.35
C THR A 277 7.49 -2.00 14.88
N TYR A 278 8.45 -1.06 14.81
CA TYR A 278 9.79 -1.24 15.39
C TYR A 278 9.74 -1.37 16.92
N MET A 279 8.98 -0.51 17.61
CA MET A 279 8.89 -0.55 19.07
C MET A 279 8.31 -1.86 19.61
N SER A 280 7.32 -2.42 18.91
CA SER A 280 6.71 -3.68 19.32
C SER A 280 7.66 -4.87 19.19
N GLY A 281 8.63 -4.79 18.25
CA GLY A 281 9.53 -5.89 17.93
C GLY A 281 8.83 -7.18 17.50
N ALA A 282 7.53 -7.13 17.16
CA ALA A 282 6.70 -8.31 17.03
C ALA A 282 6.70 -8.94 15.63
N ARG A 283 7.19 -8.21 14.61
CA ARG A 283 7.20 -8.69 13.22
C ARG A 283 8.35 -9.66 12.96
N ASP A 284 8.03 -10.80 12.36
CA ASP A 284 8.99 -11.87 12.06
C ASP A 284 10.02 -11.50 10.97
N ASP A 285 9.77 -10.43 10.21
CA ASP A 285 10.67 -9.92 9.17
C ASP A 285 11.56 -8.75 9.64
N LEU A 286 11.50 -8.38 10.93
CA LEU A 286 12.38 -7.38 11.54
C LEU A 286 13.53 -8.03 12.32
N TYR A 287 14.62 -8.32 11.61
CA TYR A 287 15.85 -8.87 12.18
C TYR A 287 16.73 -7.79 12.85
N ALA A 288 17.71 -8.23 13.65
CA ALA A 288 18.59 -7.35 14.43
C ALA A 288 19.33 -6.30 13.56
N GLU A 289 19.71 -6.69 12.34
CA GLU A 289 20.43 -5.85 11.37
C GLU A 289 19.65 -4.58 11.02
N VAL A 290 18.31 -4.63 11.05
CA VAL A 290 17.46 -3.47 10.78
C VAL A 290 17.62 -2.40 11.87
N TYR A 291 17.83 -2.80 13.13
CA TYR A 291 18.05 -1.88 14.25
C TYR A 291 19.48 -1.32 14.27
N GLU A 292 20.43 -2.07 13.70
CA GLU A 292 21.82 -1.64 13.58
C GLU A 292 22.05 -0.71 12.37
N GLN A 293 21.16 -0.72 11.39
CA GLN A 293 21.30 0.09 10.19
C GLN A 293 21.42 1.59 10.54
N ARG A 294 22.51 2.22 10.10
CA ARG A 294 22.68 3.67 10.23
C ARG A 294 21.71 4.41 9.32
N LEU A 295 21.20 5.53 9.81
CA LEU A 295 20.40 6.44 9.00
C LEU A 295 21.24 6.96 7.84
N LYS A 296 20.70 6.86 6.62
CA LYS A 296 21.38 7.33 5.41
C LYS A 296 21.37 8.86 5.37
N THR A 297 22.46 9.44 4.86
CA THR A 297 22.63 10.90 4.77
C THR A 297 21.53 11.56 3.94
N ASP A 298 21.09 10.94 2.85
CA ASP A 298 20.05 11.49 1.97
C ASP A 298 18.68 11.57 2.66
N LEU A 299 18.34 10.59 3.51
CA LEU A 299 17.14 10.64 4.34
C LEU A 299 17.23 11.72 5.42
N MET A 300 18.41 11.91 6.02
CA MET A 300 18.64 13.01 6.95
C MET A 300 18.50 14.38 6.27
N GLU A 301 19.08 14.54 5.08
CA GLU A 301 18.97 15.77 4.28
C GLU A 301 17.51 16.08 3.92
N LEU A 302 16.72 15.05 3.58
CA LEU A 302 15.29 15.21 3.36
C LEU A 302 14.57 15.63 4.64
N PHE A 303 14.83 14.97 5.77
CA PHE A 303 14.20 15.32 7.04
C PHE A 303 14.50 16.77 7.47
N GLU A 304 15.68 17.28 7.09
CA GLU A 304 16.12 18.65 7.33
C GLU A 304 15.79 19.64 6.21
N ALA A 305 15.06 19.21 5.16
CA ALA A 305 14.74 20.06 4.03
C ALA A 305 13.92 21.29 4.47
N ALA A 306 14.25 22.45 3.90
CA ALA A 306 13.50 23.68 4.13
C ALA A 306 12.08 23.56 3.53
N ALA A 307 11.10 23.41 4.40
CA ALA A 307 9.68 23.39 4.04
C ALA A 307 9.24 24.78 3.56
N SER A 308 8.83 24.87 2.30
CA SER A 308 8.45 26.16 1.67
C SER A 308 7.28 26.05 0.70
N ARG A 309 6.87 24.83 0.32
CA ARG A 309 5.74 24.61 -0.56
C ARG A 309 4.45 24.76 0.24
N ALA A 310 3.76 25.87 0.04
CA ALA A 310 2.38 26.00 0.51
C ALA A 310 1.48 25.06 -0.31
N ILE A 311 0.56 24.38 0.36
CA ILE A 311 -0.45 23.55 -0.30
C ILE A 311 -1.85 24.06 0.03
N GLU A 312 -2.71 24.10 -0.97
CA GLU A 312 -4.13 24.34 -0.81
C GLU A 312 -4.85 23.00 -1.00
N ILE A 313 -5.57 22.56 0.02
CA ILE A 313 -6.31 21.30 -0.04
C ILE A 313 -7.65 21.62 -0.71
N SER A 314 -7.77 21.22 -1.98
CA SER A 314 -9.04 21.24 -2.71
C SER A 314 -9.55 19.81 -2.79
N ASP A 315 -10.66 19.53 -2.09
CA ASP A 315 -11.25 18.21 -2.09
C ASP A 315 -12.39 18.13 -3.12
N PRO A 316 -12.46 17.03 -3.90
CA PRO A 316 -13.57 16.82 -4.81
C PRO A 316 -14.88 16.72 -4.04
N VAL A 317 -15.91 17.37 -4.58
CA VAL A 317 -17.27 17.33 -4.03
C VAL A 317 -17.94 16.02 -4.45
N ASP A 318 -18.35 15.24 -3.47
CA ASP A 318 -19.36 14.17 -3.57
C ASP A 318 -19.27 13.29 -4.84
N THR A 319 -18.10 12.69 -5.07
CA THR A 319 -17.85 11.77 -6.19
C THR A 319 -17.53 10.38 -5.65
N ASP A 320 -18.02 9.33 -6.33
CA ASP A 320 -17.66 7.96 -6.02
C ASP A 320 -16.14 7.75 -6.12
N LEU A 321 -15.58 7.07 -5.11
CA LEU A 321 -14.12 6.93 -4.95
C LEU A 321 -13.50 6.10 -6.08
N LEU A 322 -14.20 5.07 -6.56
CA LEU A 322 -13.71 4.25 -7.65
C LEU A 322 -13.77 5.03 -8.95
N GLU A 323 -14.91 5.69 -9.24
CA GLU A 323 -15.11 6.47 -10.47
C GLU A 323 -14.05 7.56 -10.64
N ILE A 324 -13.80 8.37 -9.60
CA ILE A 324 -12.78 9.42 -9.68
C ILE A 324 -11.38 8.85 -9.87
N THR A 325 -11.06 7.72 -9.21
CA THR A 325 -9.74 7.09 -9.34
C THR A 325 -9.53 6.56 -10.76
N LEU A 326 -10.54 5.93 -11.35
CA LEU A 326 -10.49 5.45 -12.74
C LEU A 326 -10.39 6.60 -13.73
N ALA A 327 -11.10 7.71 -13.51
CA ALA A 327 -11.02 8.89 -14.36
C ALA A 327 -9.60 9.48 -14.41
N HIS A 328 -8.92 9.56 -13.26
CA HIS A 328 -7.53 10.02 -13.19
C HIS A 328 -6.55 9.08 -13.92
N LEU A 329 -6.70 7.76 -13.75
CA LEU A 329 -5.89 6.78 -14.48
C LEU A 329 -6.10 6.89 -15.99
N HIS A 330 -7.36 6.96 -16.44
CA HIS A 330 -7.70 7.10 -17.84
C HIS A 330 -7.13 8.39 -18.44
N ALA A 331 -7.27 9.53 -17.75
CA ALA A 331 -6.72 10.82 -18.18
C ALA A 331 -5.18 10.81 -18.27
N ALA A 332 -4.51 10.01 -17.43
CA ALA A 332 -3.07 9.78 -17.50
C ALA A 332 -2.64 8.77 -18.60
N GLY A 333 -3.59 8.24 -19.37
CA GLY A 333 -3.36 7.25 -20.42
C GLY A 333 -3.16 5.82 -19.91
N ILE A 334 -3.53 5.54 -18.66
CA ILE A 334 -3.41 4.22 -18.03
C ILE A 334 -4.77 3.51 -18.12
N ASN A 335 -4.88 2.63 -19.12
CA ASN A 335 -6.12 1.93 -19.46
C ASN A 335 -6.08 0.42 -19.20
N ARG A 336 -5.06 -0.04 -18.47
CA ARG A 336 -4.87 -1.45 -18.13
C ARG A 336 -4.84 -1.61 -16.62
N ALA A 337 -6.02 -1.84 -16.04
CA ALA A 337 -6.17 -2.16 -14.63
C ALA A 337 -7.06 -3.39 -14.51
N TYR A 338 -6.43 -4.50 -14.13
CA TYR A 338 -7.04 -5.82 -14.05
C TYR A 338 -7.39 -6.14 -12.59
N VAL A 339 -8.63 -6.53 -12.35
CA VAL A 339 -9.16 -6.87 -11.03
C VAL A 339 -9.39 -8.37 -10.97
N PHE A 340 -8.83 -9.00 -9.94
CA PHE A 340 -9.01 -10.41 -9.61
C PHE A 340 -9.73 -10.51 -8.25
N PRO A 341 -11.02 -10.85 -8.24
CA PRO A 341 -11.75 -11.10 -7.00
C PRO A 341 -11.20 -12.34 -6.31
N LEU A 342 -10.91 -12.26 -5.01
CA LEU A 342 -10.33 -13.36 -4.22
C LEU A 342 -11.28 -13.89 -3.14
N SER A 343 -12.41 -13.21 -2.91
CA SER A 343 -13.43 -13.61 -1.93
C SER A 343 -14.76 -13.89 -2.61
N LEU A 344 -15.58 -14.77 -2.01
CA LEU A 344 -16.95 -15.00 -2.45
C LEU A 344 -17.84 -13.76 -2.26
N GLU A 345 -18.77 -13.54 -3.19
CA GLU A 345 -19.69 -12.38 -3.18
C GLU A 345 -20.66 -12.35 -1.98
N ASN A 346 -20.90 -13.49 -1.32
CA ASN A 346 -21.82 -13.61 -0.20
C ASN A 346 -21.21 -13.21 1.17
N LYS A 347 -19.94 -12.81 1.20
CA LYS A 347 -19.26 -12.38 2.42
C LYS A 347 -19.64 -10.92 2.75
N PRO A 348 -19.55 -10.49 4.03
CA PRO A 348 -19.83 -9.11 4.40
C PRO A 348 -18.72 -8.12 4.00
N PHE A 349 -17.68 -8.59 3.33
CA PHE A 349 -16.54 -7.84 2.84
C PHE A 349 -16.15 -8.39 1.46
N SER A 350 -15.30 -7.66 0.73
CA SER A 350 -14.68 -8.13 -0.50
C SER A 350 -13.17 -8.04 -0.38
N VAL A 351 -12.45 -8.99 -0.98
CA VAL A 351 -10.99 -8.95 -1.16
C VAL A 351 -10.68 -9.06 -2.65
N VAL A 352 -9.82 -8.18 -3.15
CA VAL A 352 -9.39 -8.17 -4.54
C VAL A 352 -7.89 -7.99 -4.64
N LYS A 353 -7.31 -8.50 -5.73
CA LYS A 353 -5.98 -8.12 -6.20
C LYS A 353 -6.13 -7.31 -7.47
N VAL A 354 -5.44 -6.19 -7.55
CA VAL A 354 -5.41 -5.34 -8.74
C VAL A 354 -4.01 -5.29 -9.31
N VAL A 355 -3.91 -5.58 -10.61
CA VAL A 355 -2.67 -5.48 -11.38
C VAL A 355 -2.81 -4.35 -12.38
N VAL A 356 -1.90 -3.37 -12.30
CA VAL A 356 -1.83 -2.23 -13.21
C VAL A 356 -0.42 -2.22 -13.81
N PRO A 357 -0.20 -2.89 -14.96
CA PRO A 357 1.15 -3.10 -15.51
C PRO A 357 1.90 -1.82 -15.85
N ASP A 358 1.16 -0.72 -16.08
CA ASP A 358 1.73 0.59 -16.41
C ASP A 358 2.32 1.31 -15.19
N LEU A 359 1.93 0.94 -13.97
CA LEU A 359 2.37 1.58 -12.73
C LEU A 359 3.59 0.87 -12.13
N GLU A 360 4.48 1.62 -11.50
CA GLU A 360 5.68 1.06 -10.86
C GLU A 360 5.32 0.21 -9.62
N ASN A 361 6.11 -0.85 -9.36
CA ASN A 361 6.05 -1.61 -8.12
C ASN A 361 7.09 -1.05 -7.13
N LEU A 362 6.86 -1.23 -5.82
CA LEU A 362 7.95 -0.93 -4.88
C LEU A 362 9.17 -1.80 -5.19
N LEU A 363 10.36 -1.26 -4.93
CA LEU A 363 11.59 -2.02 -5.13
C LEU A 363 11.53 -3.31 -4.31
N GLY A 364 11.64 -4.44 -5.01
CA GLY A 364 11.59 -5.78 -4.46
C GLY A 364 12.48 -6.72 -5.26
N ALA A 365 12.39 -8.01 -4.99
CA ALA A 365 13.14 -9.04 -5.72
C ALA A 365 12.48 -9.36 -7.08
N PHE A 366 12.12 -8.32 -7.84
CA PHE A 366 11.59 -8.44 -9.19
C PHE A 366 12.71 -8.58 -10.21
N ASP A 367 12.43 -9.30 -11.30
CA ASP A 367 13.35 -9.41 -12.44
C ASP A 367 13.53 -8.05 -13.14
N ARG A 368 12.45 -7.29 -13.25
CA ARG A 368 12.44 -5.93 -13.79
C ARG A 368 12.04 -4.96 -12.67
N PRO A 369 13.01 -4.35 -11.97
CA PRO A 369 12.70 -3.46 -10.84
C PRO A 369 12.11 -2.11 -11.26
N PHE A 370 12.19 -1.75 -12.54
CA PHE A 370 11.64 -0.52 -13.10
C PHE A 370 10.83 -0.79 -14.37
N GLY A 371 9.63 -0.25 -14.40
CA GLY A 371 8.75 -0.15 -15.55
C GLY A 371 9.02 1.10 -16.39
N HIS A 372 8.11 1.35 -17.33
CA HIS A 372 8.26 2.42 -18.31
C HIS A 372 8.23 3.82 -17.67
N ARG A 373 7.42 4.05 -16.63
CA ARG A 373 7.28 5.37 -16.00
C ARG A 373 8.57 5.76 -15.28
N ALA A 374 9.19 4.82 -14.56
CA ALA A 374 10.49 4.97 -13.91
C ALA A 374 11.61 5.21 -14.93
N LEU A 375 11.67 4.44 -16.01
CA LEU A 375 12.67 4.63 -17.07
C LEU A 375 12.55 6.03 -17.70
N LYS A 376 11.32 6.47 -18.02
CA LYS A 376 11.05 7.82 -18.52
C LYS A 376 11.46 8.90 -17.52
N ARG A 377 11.28 8.66 -16.21
CA ARG A 377 11.71 9.58 -15.14
C ARG A 377 13.23 9.71 -15.08
N ILE A 378 13.96 8.59 -15.19
CA ILE A 378 15.43 8.54 -15.16
C ILE A 378 16.04 9.23 -16.39
N LEU A 379 15.45 9.04 -17.57
CA LEU A 379 15.94 9.64 -18.82
C LEU A 379 15.72 11.16 -18.93
N ARG A 380 14.81 11.73 -18.13
CA ARG A 380 14.52 13.19 -18.05
C ARG A 380 15.43 13.92 -17.03
N ARG A 381 16.62 13.38 -16.76
CA ARG A 381 17.60 13.95 -15.82
C ARG A 381 18.30 15.17 -16.40
#